data_AF-A0A958AI26-F1
#
_entry.id   AF-A0A958AI26-F1
#
_cell.length_a   1.000
_cell.length_b   1.000
_cell.length_c   1.000
_cell.angle_alpha   90.00
_cell.angle_beta   90.00
_cell.angle_gamma   90.00
#
_symmetry.space_group_name_H-M   'P 1'
#
loop_
_entity.id
_entity.type
_entity.pdbx_description
1 polymer ?
#
loop_
_entity_poly.entity_id
_entity_poly.type
_entity_poly.pdbx_seq_one_letter_code
_entity_poly.pdbx_strand_id
1 'polypeptide(L)'
;DNGFGVDVTVGDRVRVSGQVAEYNTMTELKRITDVTICAGDQPVEPVRVTFPLADATDMEHYEGMLIRIDSPMQVAQNYFLGRYGQITIVADGRAYQPTNLYPPGSNDAIAQAEGNARRLLILDDGQDIRALGDNPNPVPYLGQPPATVVRAGDSITDLVGVIDFGR
;
A
#
# COMPACT_ATOMS: atom_id res chain seq x y z
N ASP A 1 24.16 -10.98 -11.42
CA ASP A 1 23.37 -12.19 -11.12
C ASP A 1 24.35 -13.36 -10.93
N ASN A 2 24.12 -14.31 -10.03
CA ASN A 2 25.05 -15.44 -9.84
C ASN A 2 24.94 -16.49 -10.97
N GLY A 3 24.89 -16.05 -12.24
CA GLY A 3 24.91 -16.93 -13.41
C GLY A 3 23.57 -17.57 -13.79
N PHE A 4 22.42 -16.97 -13.43
CA PHE A 4 21.11 -17.46 -13.92
C PHE A 4 20.87 -17.07 -15.37
N GLY A 5 21.47 -15.98 -15.88
CA GLY A 5 21.59 -15.70 -17.31
C GLY A 5 20.28 -15.47 -18.08
N VAL A 6 19.14 -15.42 -17.40
CA VAL A 6 17.85 -15.09 -18.00
C VAL A 6 17.70 -13.58 -18.00
N ASP A 7 17.88 -12.98 -19.16
CA ASP A 7 17.67 -11.55 -19.38
C ASP A 7 16.15 -11.30 -19.44
N VAL A 8 15.61 -10.74 -18.36
CA VAL A 8 14.18 -10.42 -18.23
C VAL A 8 13.94 -8.96 -18.58
N THR A 9 12.80 -8.71 -19.20
CA THR A 9 12.33 -7.38 -19.59
C THR A 9 10.98 -7.08 -18.95
N VAL A 10 10.64 -5.79 -18.84
CA VAL A 10 9.32 -5.39 -18.32
C VAL A 10 8.24 -5.98 -19.23
N GLY A 11 7.27 -6.67 -18.63
CA GLY A 11 6.22 -7.39 -19.35
C GLY A 11 6.48 -8.90 -19.48
N ASP A 12 7.65 -9.41 -19.09
CA ASP A 12 7.87 -10.85 -19.06
C ASP A 12 7.09 -11.52 -17.92
N ARG A 13 6.28 -12.52 -18.27
CA ARG A 13 5.74 -13.46 -17.29
C ARG A 13 6.79 -14.51 -17.00
N VAL A 14 7.33 -14.47 -15.80
CA VAL A 14 8.38 -15.39 -15.36
C VAL A 14 7.86 -16.41 -14.34
N ARG A 15 8.43 -17.62 -14.38
CA ARG A 15 8.38 -18.57 -13.27
C ARG A 15 9.73 -18.57 -12.59
N VAL A 16 9.73 -18.33 -11.28
CA VAL A 16 10.94 -18.32 -10.46
C VAL A 16 10.82 -19.41 -9.41
N SER A 17 11.87 -20.22 -9.24
CA SER A 17 11.99 -21.18 -8.15
C SER A 17 13.15 -20.79 -7.25
N GLY A 18 12.95 -20.90 -5.94
CA GLY A 18 13.94 -20.54 -4.94
C GLY A 18 13.45 -20.87 -3.54
N GLN A 19 14.23 -20.49 -2.54
CA GLN A 19 13.86 -20.60 -1.15
C GLN A 19 13.14 -19.32 -0.70
N VAL A 20 11.95 -19.46 -0.13
CA VAL A 20 11.27 -18.35 0.57
C VAL A 20 12.07 -17.96 1.82
N ALA A 21 12.28 -16.67 2.01
CA ALA A 21 12.92 -16.09 3.18
C ALA A 21 12.25 -14.76 3.52
N GLU A 22 12.48 -14.28 4.75
CA GLU A 22 12.15 -12.92 5.16
C GLU A 22 13.43 -12.12 5.39
N TYR A 23 13.40 -10.84 5.01
CA TYR A 23 14.45 -9.89 5.34
C TYR A 23 13.82 -8.51 5.55
N ASN A 24 14.09 -7.89 6.71
CA ASN A 24 13.44 -6.65 7.13
C ASN A 24 11.92 -6.68 6.93
N THR A 25 11.28 -7.75 7.43
CA THR A 25 9.82 -7.99 7.37
C THR A 25 9.18 -8.13 5.99
N MET A 26 9.96 -8.11 4.90
CA MET A 26 9.46 -8.39 3.56
C MET A 26 9.68 -9.85 3.16
N THR A 27 8.69 -10.43 2.49
CA THR A 27 8.82 -11.76 1.90
C THR A 27 9.62 -11.71 0.59
N GLU A 28 10.67 -12.51 0.49
CA GLU A 28 11.52 -12.58 -0.69
C GLU A 28 11.93 -14.01 -1.06
N LEU A 29 12.41 -14.19 -2.31
CA LEU A 29 13.05 -15.43 -2.74
C LEU A 29 14.57 -15.28 -2.68
N LYS A 30 15.21 -16.13 -1.86
CA LYS A 30 16.65 -16.33 -1.81
C LYS A 30 17.05 -17.63 -2.47
N ARG A 31 18.35 -17.80 -2.73
CA ARG A 31 18.92 -19.03 -3.32
C ARG A 31 18.09 -19.51 -4.52
N ILE A 32 17.89 -18.62 -5.49
CA ILE A 32 17.17 -18.93 -6.72
C ILE A 32 17.78 -20.20 -7.35
N THR A 33 16.95 -21.09 -7.86
CA THR A 33 17.37 -22.35 -8.49
C THR A 33 16.96 -22.44 -9.96
N ASP A 34 15.91 -21.73 -10.35
CA ASP A 34 15.41 -21.67 -11.73
C ASP A 34 14.72 -20.33 -12.00
N VAL A 35 14.92 -19.80 -13.20
CA VAL A 35 14.15 -18.68 -13.75
C VAL A 35 13.77 -19.08 -15.17
N THR A 36 12.49 -19.02 -15.51
CA THR A 36 11.99 -19.35 -16.85
C THR A 36 11.06 -18.23 -17.34
N ILE A 37 11.36 -17.64 -18.50
CA ILE A 37 10.39 -16.77 -19.19
C ILE A 37 9.31 -17.66 -19.79
N CYS A 38 8.07 -17.46 -19.33
CA CYS A 38 6.92 -18.24 -19.77
C CYS A 38 6.14 -17.57 -20.90
N ALA A 39 6.23 -16.24 -21.00
CA ALA A 39 5.70 -15.39 -22.08
C ALA A 39 6.30 -13.99 -21.95
N GLY A 40 6.40 -13.24 -23.06
CA GLY A 40 6.79 -11.83 -23.07
C GLY A 40 5.62 -10.88 -23.36
N ASP A 41 5.86 -9.57 -23.23
CA ASP A 41 4.88 -8.50 -23.53
C ASP A 41 3.50 -8.71 -22.88
N GLN A 42 3.47 -9.24 -21.65
CA GLN A 42 2.25 -9.43 -20.89
C GLN A 42 1.89 -8.16 -20.12
N PRO A 43 0.62 -7.73 -20.15
CA PRO A 43 0.17 -6.64 -19.30
C PRO A 43 0.16 -7.09 -17.82
N VAL A 44 0.55 -6.17 -16.92
CA VAL A 44 0.35 -6.35 -15.48
C VAL A 44 -0.99 -5.73 -15.12
N GLU A 45 -2.03 -6.55 -15.12
CA GLU A 45 -3.37 -6.12 -14.73
C GLU A 45 -3.45 -5.94 -13.20
N PRO A 46 -3.95 -4.80 -12.69
CA PRO A 46 -4.10 -4.60 -11.25
C PRO A 46 -5.06 -5.62 -10.63
N VAL A 47 -4.66 -6.19 -9.50
CA VAL A 47 -5.57 -7.01 -8.69
C VAL A 47 -6.58 -6.11 -7.98
N ARG A 48 -7.86 -6.46 -8.08
CA ARG A 48 -8.94 -5.67 -7.47
C ARG A 48 -9.06 -5.98 -5.99
N VAL A 49 -9.03 -4.95 -5.17
CA VAL A 49 -9.20 -5.02 -3.71
C VAL A 49 -10.39 -4.17 -3.31
N THR A 50 -11.21 -4.69 -2.40
CA THR A 50 -12.39 -4.00 -1.85
C THR A 50 -12.23 -3.88 -0.35
N PHE A 51 -12.48 -2.69 0.17
CA PHE A 51 -12.58 -2.41 1.61
C PHE A 51 -14.06 -2.37 2.04
N PRO A 52 -14.39 -2.72 3.30
CA PRO A 52 -13.50 -3.18 4.36
C PRO A 52 -12.89 -4.55 4.04
N LEU A 53 -11.65 -4.76 4.46
CA LEU A 53 -11.01 -6.07 4.40
C LEU A 53 -11.73 -7.06 5.33
N ALA A 54 -11.56 -8.37 5.09
CA ALA A 54 -12.11 -9.37 5.99
C ALA A 54 -11.31 -9.38 7.30
N ASP A 55 -9.98 -9.33 7.18
CA ASP A 55 -9.00 -9.14 8.24
C ASP A 55 -8.07 -7.94 7.95
N ALA A 56 -7.52 -7.31 8.99
CA ALA A 56 -6.60 -6.19 8.85
C ALA A 56 -5.24 -6.59 8.25
N THR A 57 -4.88 -7.88 8.32
CA THR A 57 -3.63 -8.40 7.74
C THR A 57 -3.81 -8.91 6.31
N ASP A 58 -5.03 -8.90 5.74
CA ASP A 58 -5.30 -9.41 4.38
C ASP A 58 -4.56 -8.67 3.26
N MET A 59 -3.87 -7.56 3.57
CA MET A 59 -3.02 -6.89 2.58
C MET A 59 -1.68 -7.59 2.37
N GLU A 60 -1.25 -8.45 3.31
CA GLU A 60 0.07 -9.11 3.29
C GLU A 60 0.26 -9.97 2.04
N HIS A 61 -0.74 -10.72 1.59
CA HIS A 61 -0.61 -11.53 0.37
C HIS A 61 -0.59 -10.69 -0.92
N TYR A 62 -0.82 -9.37 -0.84
CA TYR A 62 -0.69 -8.44 -1.96
C TYR A 62 0.65 -7.70 -1.96
N GLU A 63 1.56 -7.96 -1.00
CA GLU A 63 2.87 -7.31 -0.95
C GLU A 63 3.62 -7.46 -2.29
N GLY A 64 4.09 -6.34 -2.83
CA GLY A 64 4.76 -6.25 -4.13
C GLY A 64 3.83 -6.30 -5.35
N MET A 65 2.51 -6.41 -5.17
CA MET A 65 1.55 -6.51 -6.27
C MET A 65 0.96 -5.15 -6.65
N LEU A 66 0.72 -4.94 -7.95
CA LEU A 66 -0.10 -3.84 -8.45
C LEU A 66 -1.57 -4.13 -8.12
N ILE A 67 -2.22 -3.23 -7.40
CA ILE A 67 -3.63 -3.34 -7.04
C ILE A 67 -4.45 -2.15 -7.53
N ARG A 68 -5.76 -2.35 -7.63
CA ARG A 68 -6.77 -1.30 -7.76
C ARG A 68 -7.74 -1.42 -6.59
N ILE A 69 -7.98 -0.32 -5.89
CA ILE A 69 -9.02 -0.25 -4.85
C ILE A 69 -10.33 0.16 -5.50
N ASP A 70 -11.31 -0.74 -5.46
CA ASP A 70 -12.64 -0.53 -6.05
C ASP A 70 -13.60 0.22 -5.09
N SER A 71 -13.30 0.23 -3.78
CA SER A 71 -14.07 0.99 -2.79
C SER A 71 -13.74 2.49 -2.84
N PRO A 72 -14.73 3.39 -2.74
CA PRO A 72 -14.46 4.81 -2.52
C PRO A 72 -13.70 5.01 -1.21
N MET A 73 -12.59 5.75 -1.27
CA MET A 73 -11.77 6.08 -0.11
C MET A 73 -11.90 7.58 0.22
N GLN A 74 -11.66 7.94 1.47
CA GLN A 74 -11.60 9.33 1.92
C GLN A 74 -10.29 9.59 2.65
N VAL A 75 -9.76 10.81 2.52
CA VAL A 75 -8.58 11.22 3.29
C VAL A 75 -8.96 11.37 4.78
N ALA A 76 -8.46 10.47 5.61
CA ALA A 76 -8.72 10.46 7.05
C ALA A 76 -7.86 11.49 7.78
N GLN A 77 -6.56 11.54 7.45
CA GLN A 77 -5.61 12.52 7.99
C GLN A 77 -4.37 12.64 7.09
N ASN A 78 -3.70 13.79 7.17
CA ASN A 78 -2.53 14.16 6.39
C ASN A 78 -1.35 14.62 7.26
N TYR A 79 -1.32 14.21 8.53
CA TYR A 79 -0.31 14.62 9.51
C TYR A 79 1.11 14.21 9.08
N PHE A 80 1.22 13.02 8.46
CA PHE A 80 2.49 12.46 8.01
C PHE A 80 2.94 12.94 6.62
N LEU A 81 2.13 13.74 5.93
CA LEU A 81 2.38 14.12 4.55
C LEU A 81 3.70 14.91 4.39
N GLY A 82 3.92 15.91 5.25
CA GLY A 82 5.11 16.76 5.15
C GLY A 82 6.41 16.06 5.53
N ARG A 83 6.36 15.03 6.38
CA ARG A 83 7.55 14.31 6.87
C ARG A 83 7.83 13.03 6.09
N TYR A 84 6.80 12.28 5.74
CA TYR A 84 6.95 10.95 5.14
C TYR A 84 6.30 10.82 3.77
N GLY A 85 5.62 11.86 3.26
CA GLY A 85 4.88 11.76 1.99
C GLY A 85 3.58 10.95 2.12
N GLN A 86 3.17 10.63 3.35
CA GLN A 86 2.10 9.68 3.63
C GLN A 86 0.77 10.34 4.00
N ILE A 87 -0.31 9.75 3.49
CA ILE A 87 -1.69 10.13 3.79
C ILE A 87 -2.44 8.89 4.26
N THR A 88 -3.14 8.97 5.40
CA THR A 88 -4.04 7.90 5.80
C THR A 88 -5.38 8.08 5.10
N ILE A 89 -5.83 7.03 4.41
CA ILE A 89 -7.12 6.97 3.72
C ILE A 89 -8.02 5.93 4.39
N VAL A 90 -9.33 6.11 4.27
CA VAL A 90 -10.33 5.28 4.94
C VAL A 90 -11.53 4.98 4.06
N ALA A 91 -12.02 3.74 4.12
CA ALA A 91 -13.29 3.31 3.52
C ALA A 91 -14.46 3.45 4.50
N ASP A 92 -15.68 3.52 3.97
CA ASP A 92 -16.94 3.58 4.74
C ASP A 92 -17.02 4.77 5.71
N GLY A 93 -16.61 5.94 5.22
CA GLY A 93 -16.69 7.20 5.96
C GLY A 93 -15.62 7.33 7.05
N ARG A 94 -15.83 8.26 7.98
CA ARG A 94 -14.81 8.68 8.95
C ARG A 94 -14.46 7.55 9.93
N ALA A 95 -13.17 7.26 10.08
CA ALA A 95 -12.68 6.48 11.22
C ALA A 95 -12.69 7.35 12.49
N TYR A 96 -13.51 6.97 13.47
CA TYR A 96 -13.50 7.58 14.80
C TYR A 96 -12.49 6.86 15.69
N GLN A 97 -11.75 7.61 16.51
CA GLN A 97 -10.99 7.01 17.61
C GLN A 97 -11.98 6.27 18.52
N PRO A 98 -11.73 5.00 18.90
CA PRO A 98 -12.71 4.21 19.64
C PRO A 98 -13.22 4.87 20.92
N THR A 99 -12.31 5.55 21.64
CA THR A 99 -12.62 6.25 22.89
C THR A 99 -13.43 7.53 22.72
N ASN A 100 -13.64 7.99 21.48
CA ASN A 100 -14.61 9.06 21.21
C ASN A 100 -16.06 8.57 21.33
N LEU A 101 -16.29 7.26 21.20
CA LEU A 101 -17.63 6.66 21.15
C LEU A 101 -17.90 5.76 22.36
N TYR A 102 -16.88 5.06 22.86
CA TYR A 102 -17.03 4.04 23.89
C TYR A 102 -15.99 4.20 25.02
N PRO A 103 -16.26 3.71 26.24
CA PRO A 103 -15.29 3.73 27.32
C PRO A 103 -13.99 2.98 26.95
N PRO A 104 -12.80 3.47 27.37
CA PRO A 104 -11.54 2.78 27.15
C PRO A 104 -11.58 1.33 27.66
N GLY A 105 -11.12 0.37 26.86
CA GLY A 105 -11.07 -1.06 27.21
C GLY A 105 -12.41 -1.80 27.15
N SER A 106 -13.51 -1.14 26.78
CA SER A 106 -14.78 -1.82 26.52
C SER A 106 -14.72 -2.70 25.26
N ASN A 107 -15.56 -3.74 25.20
CA ASN A 107 -15.66 -4.60 24.02
C ASN A 107 -16.03 -3.81 22.76
N ASP A 108 -16.89 -2.79 22.89
CA ASP A 108 -17.28 -1.93 21.76
C ASP A 108 -16.10 -1.08 21.26
N ALA A 109 -15.23 -0.60 22.18
CA ALA A 109 -14.01 0.10 21.79
C ALA A 109 -13.03 -0.81 21.04
N ILE A 110 -12.91 -2.07 21.46
CA ILE A 110 -12.06 -3.07 20.79
C ILE A 110 -12.62 -3.37 19.39
N ALA A 111 -13.92 -3.64 19.29
CA ALA A 111 -14.58 -3.88 18.01
C ALA A 111 -14.48 -2.68 17.04
N GLN A 112 -14.57 -1.45 17.57
CA GLN A 112 -14.38 -0.24 16.75
C GLN A 112 -12.93 -0.13 16.26
N ALA A 113 -11.94 -0.51 17.06
CA ALA A 113 -10.53 -0.50 16.66
C ALA A 113 -10.27 -1.52 15.54
N GLU A 114 -10.78 -2.74 15.68
CA GLU A 114 -10.71 -3.79 14.64
C GLU A 114 -11.43 -3.34 13.35
N GLY A 115 -12.61 -2.74 13.49
CA GLY A 115 -13.35 -2.19 12.36
C GLY A 115 -12.63 -1.03 11.66
N ASN A 116 -11.83 -0.24 12.37
CA ASN A 116 -10.98 0.79 11.76
C ASN A 116 -9.78 0.16 11.04
N ALA A 117 -9.13 -0.82 11.65
CA ALA A 117 -7.95 -1.49 11.08
C ALA A 117 -8.25 -2.12 9.71
N ARG A 118 -9.46 -2.66 9.52
CA ARG A 118 -9.91 -3.25 8.25
C ARG A 118 -10.29 -2.25 7.16
N ARG A 119 -10.32 -0.95 7.48
CA ARG A 119 -10.81 0.11 6.56
C ARG A 119 -9.77 1.18 6.26
N LEU A 120 -8.67 1.19 7.00
CA LEU A 120 -7.60 2.17 6.85
C LEU A 120 -6.51 1.62 5.92
N LEU A 121 -5.94 2.51 5.13
CA LEU A 121 -4.72 2.24 4.37
C LEU A 121 -3.85 3.51 4.35
N ILE A 122 -2.55 3.34 4.14
CA ILE A 122 -1.62 4.45 3.94
C ILE A 122 -1.36 4.59 2.44
N LEU A 123 -1.60 5.78 1.91
CA LEU A 123 -1.14 6.18 0.60
C LEU A 123 0.23 6.87 0.74
N ASP A 124 1.27 6.26 0.19
CA ASP A 124 2.65 6.75 0.18
C ASP A 124 2.96 7.45 -1.15
N ASP A 125 4.03 8.24 -1.20
CA ASP A 125 4.46 8.97 -2.41
C ASP A 125 5.46 8.19 -3.28
N GLY A 126 5.93 7.04 -2.78
CA GLY A 126 6.86 6.16 -3.49
C GLY A 126 8.28 6.71 -3.61
N GLN A 127 8.64 7.81 -2.93
CA GLN A 127 9.96 8.45 -3.08
C GLN A 127 10.98 7.96 -2.05
N ASP A 128 11.95 7.13 -2.43
CA ASP A 128 12.95 6.54 -1.50
C ASP A 128 13.69 7.59 -0.62
N ILE A 129 13.60 7.39 0.70
CA ILE A 129 14.24 8.17 1.77
C ILE A 129 15.76 8.28 1.61
N ARG A 130 16.44 7.34 0.94
CA ARG A 130 17.90 7.39 0.82
C ARG A 130 18.41 8.54 -0.04
N ALA A 131 17.58 9.08 -0.94
CA ALA A 131 17.96 10.23 -1.76
C ALA A 131 17.61 11.58 -1.12
N LEU A 132 16.58 11.64 -0.25
CA LEU A 132 16.00 12.90 0.25
C LEU A 132 15.83 13.00 1.79
N GLY A 133 16.02 11.93 2.56
CA GLY A 133 15.78 11.88 4.00
C GLY A 133 14.29 11.94 4.38
N ASP A 134 14.01 12.03 5.69
CA ASP A 134 12.72 12.54 6.15
C ASP A 134 12.49 13.92 5.52
N ASN A 135 11.24 14.26 5.18
CA ASN A 135 10.76 15.50 4.57
C ASN A 135 10.94 15.57 3.04
N PRO A 136 10.07 14.92 2.24
CA PRO A 136 10.11 15.01 0.78
C PRO A 136 10.06 16.46 0.29
N ASN A 137 10.84 16.77 -0.73
CA ASN A 137 10.92 18.10 -1.34
C ASN A 137 10.88 18.02 -2.87
N PRO A 138 9.80 18.50 -3.52
CA PRO A 138 8.63 19.14 -2.92
C PRO A 138 7.76 18.15 -2.13
N VAL A 139 7.04 18.66 -1.12
CA VAL A 139 6.04 17.83 -0.41
C VAL A 139 4.96 17.41 -1.42
N PRO A 140 4.67 16.09 -1.55
CA PRO A 140 3.71 15.60 -2.53
C PRO A 140 2.31 16.09 -2.21
N TYR A 141 1.43 16.04 -3.22
CA TYR A 141 0.00 16.36 -3.06
C TYR A 141 -0.30 17.79 -2.54
N LEU A 142 0.58 18.77 -2.83
CA LEU A 142 0.43 20.20 -2.50
C LEU A 142 0.46 21.17 -3.72
N GLY A 143 0.17 20.72 -4.95
CA GLY A 143 0.30 21.52 -6.18
C GLY A 143 -0.78 22.61 -6.41
N GLN A 144 -0.90 23.13 -7.65
CA GLN A 144 -1.81 24.23 -8.04
C GLN A 144 -3.24 23.79 -8.49
N PRO A 145 -4.33 24.40 -7.98
CA PRO A 145 -5.73 23.92 -8.17
C PRO A 145 -6.17 23.69 -9.63
N PRO A 146 -7.19 22.84 -9.91
CA PRO A 146 -8.15 22.25 -8.96
C PRO A 146 -8.10 20.70 -8.98
N ALA A 147 -7.07 20.10 -8.37
CA ALA A 147 -7.05 18.75 -7.75
C ALA A 147 -5.61 18.39 -7.35
N THR A 148 -4.91 19.33 -6.73
CA THR A 148 -3.48 19.21 -6.47
C THR A 148 -3.10 19.37 -5.01
N VAL A 149 -4.01 19.93 -4.21
CA VAL A 149 -3.91 19.94 -2.76
C VAL A 149 -4.90 18.94 -2.23
N VAL A 150 -4.39 17.87 -1.64
CA VAL A 150 -5.22 16.84 -0.99
C VAL A 150 -5.53 17.29 0.44
N ARG A 151 -6.81 17.27 0.82
CA ARG A 151 -7.33 17.70 2.13
C ARG A 151 -7.99 16.54 2.85
N ALA A 152 -8.00 16.61 4.18
CA ALA A 152 -8.83 15.71 4.97
C ALA A 152 -10.31 15.83 4.56
N GLY A 153 -10.95 14.69 4.30
CA GLY A 153 -12.31 14.59 3.77
C GLY A 153 -12.42 14.52 2.25
N ASP A 154 -11.34 14.76 1.50
CA ASP A 154 -11.36 14.57 0.04
C ASP A 154 -11.64 13.11 -0.30
N SER A 155 -12.44 12.90 -1.34
CA SER A 155 -12.76 11.56 -1.86
C SER A 155 -11.73 11.14 -2.91
N ILE A 156 -11.37 9.87 -2.87
CA ILE A 156 -10.44 9.23 -3.79
C ILE A 156 -11.17 8.05 -4.43
N THR A 157 -11.14 8.00 -5.75
CA THR A 157 -11.66 6.90 -6.56
C THR A 157 -10.58 6.40 -7.51
N ASP A 158 -10.74 5.17 -7.99
CA ASP A 158 -9.83 4.57 -8.99
C ASP A 158 -8.36 4.56 -8.55
N LEU A 159 -8.12 4.36 -7.25
CA LEU A 159 -6.78 4.32 -6.70
C LEU A 159 -6.06 3.05 -7.16
N VAL A 160 -4.95 3.23 -7.87
CA VAL A 160 -4.07 2.17 -8.35
C VAL A 160 -2.67 2.41 -7.81
N GLY A 161 -2.04 1.36 -7.29
CA GLY A 161 -0.71 1.44 -6.71
C GLY A 161 -0.14 0.06 -6.40
N VAL A 162 1.15 0.00 -6.12
CA VAL A 162 1.78 -1.23 -5.65
C VAL A 162 1.66 -1.27 -4.13
N ILE A 163 1.27 -2.40 -3.57
CA ILE A 163 1.31 -2.60 -2.11
C ILE A 163 2.75 -2.86 -1.72
N ASP A 164 3.20 -2.10 -0.73
CA ASP A 164 4.50 -2.24 -0.12
C ASP A 164 4.31 -2.36 1.39
N PHE A 165 5.31 -2.92 2.06
CA PHE A 165 5.44 -2.74 3.49
C PHE A 165 5.68 -1.24 3.73
N GLY A 166 4.69 -0.57 4.32
CA GLY A 166 4.79 0.86 4.64
C GLY A 166 6.07 1.14 5.45
N ARG A 167 6.64 2.33 5.26
CA ARG A 167 7.83 2.77 6.01
C ARG A 167 7.65 2.72 7.52
#